data_AF-A0A2G9SAF8-F1
#
_entry.id   AF-A0A2G9SAF8-F1
#
_cell.length_a   1.000
_cell.length_b   1.000
_cell.length_c   1.000
_cell.angle_alpha   90.00
_cell.angle_beta   90.00
_cell.angle_gamma   90.00
#
_symmetry.space_group_name_H-M   'P 1'
#
loop_
_entity.id
_entity.type
_entity.pdbx_description
1 polymer ?
#
loop_
_entity_poly.entity_id
_entity_poly.type
_entity_poly.pdbx_seq_one_letter_code
_entity_poly.pdbx_strand_id
1 'polypeptide(L)'
;MFNLPIAYYLPHPGEQQYQFRYVDQHGTVKGISEPFVISEPRPMEDLVTLEDEEASLDMILVVSKSSFLQQQLEFSQQERNDLMRVRLTLEEVVSTLKKKVQHLEAALEASDHKHLKLHQQYQELFEKEQTTRKELNALSKNEAEHRERILQLESEIQIMNRNLLEKVKETDILKTRKESLEAEKGELKERLAEASSEKERSKLQIDTLREKLRCTQDILSASQQKVMLLGEELATVSSIRDRTISDLHKSRLETADLALKVSDISLRYKEGMGQWWQEKTALNHSMEAKRNQIVNLKAEKLTLECNLQEEMSQRQKLQCKLNQEKDACQVQLSESRRELSELKSALKVSQMEKEQLREEKQVRNKSVHRVQYKNIFLFFYKWLTLIPKIKPVCSVQETGVVLDD
;
A
#
# COMPACT_ATOMS: atom_id res chain seq x y z
N MET A 1 185.78 -89.22 91.91
CA MET A 1 186.65 -90.37 92.28
C MET A 1 187.35 -90.87 91.02
N PHE A 2 188.43 -91.66 91.16
CA PHE A 2 189.32 -92.12 90.08
C PHE A 2 190.17 -91.01 89.43
N ASN A 3 191.27 -90.67 90.11
CA ASN A 3 192.40 -90.03 89.44
C ASN A 3 193.15 -91.09 88.61
N LEU A 4 193.08 -91.00 87.29
CA LEU A 4 194.11 -91.54 86.41
C LEU A 4 195.29 -90.55 86.36
N PRO A 5 196.55 -91.00 86.23
CA PRO A 5 197.71 -90.11 86.33
C PRO A 5 197.80 -89.21 85.10
N ILE A 6 197.65 -87.90 85.30
CA ILE A 6 197.72 -86.92 84.21
C ILE A 6 199.18 -86.67 83.85
N ALA A 7 199.57 -87.02 82.62
CA ALA A 7 200.89 -86.72 82.08
C ALA A 7 200.92 -85.27 81.53
N TYR A 8 201.39 -84.33 82.36
CA TYR A 8 201.56 -82.94 81.95
C TYR A 8 202.86 -82.75 81.16
N TYR A 9 202.75 -82.19 79.95
CA TYR A 9 203.90 -81.82 79.10
C TYR A 9 204.54 -80.47 79.48
N LEU A 10 203.89 -79.70 80.35
CA LEU A 10 204.37 -78.43 80.88
C LEU A 10 204.32 -78.46 82.43
N PRO A 11 205.29 -77.84 83.14
CA PRO A 11 205.31 -77.87 84.60
C PRO A 11 204.11 -77.14 85.22
N HIS A 12 203.65 -77.59 86.38
CA HIS A 12 202.52 -76.97 87.08
C HIS A 12 202.91 -75.63 87.73
N PRO A 13 201.99 -74.66 87.83
CA PRO A 13 202.15 -73.53 88.73
C PRO A 13 202.01 -73.99 90.20
N GLY A 14 202.96 -73.58 91.05
CA GLY A 14 202.94 -73.91 92.49
C GLY A 14 204.34 -74.07 93.09
N GLU A 15 204.41 -74.40 94.38
CA GLU A 15 205.67 -74.54 95.13
C GLU A 15 206.54 -75.73 94.69
N GLN A 16 206.06 -76.55 93.75
CA GLN A 16 206.77 -77.65 93.13
C GLN A 16 207.98 -77.12 92.34
N GLN A 17 209.18 -77.25 92.91
CA GLN A 17 210.41 -76.76 92.27
C GLN A 17 210.83 -77.63 91.07
N TYR A 18 211.02 -76.99 89.92
CA TYR A 18 211.48 -77.65 88.69
C TYR A 18 212.95 -77.31 88.40
N GLN A 19 213.72 -78.31 87.94
CA GLN A 19 215.13 -78.18 87.58
C GLN A 19 215.35 -78.81 86.20
N PHE A 20 216.11 -78.15 85.33
CA PHE A 20 216.54 -78.75 84.07
C PHE A 20 217.78 -79.63 84.29
N ARG A 21 217.71 -80.89 83.83
CA ARG A 21 218.86 -81.80 83.74
C ARG A 21 219.29 -81.93 82.30
N TYR A 22 220.57 -81.69 82.04
CA TYR A 22 221.17 -81.81 80.72
C TYR A 22 221.83 -83.18 80.58
N VAL A 23 221.37 -83.97 79.62
CA VAL A 23 221.86 -85.32 79.29
C VAL A 23 222.54 -85.34 77.93
N ASP A 24 223.56 -86.19 77.78
CA ASP A 24 224.16 -86.47 76.47
C ASP A 24 223.30 -87.42 75.61
N GLN A 25 223.70 -87.61 74.35
CA GLN A 25 223.04 -88.48 73.37
C GLN A 25 222.99 -89.98 73.75
N HIS A 26 223.59 -90.36 74.88
CA HIS A 26 223.56 -91.72 75.44
C HIS A 26 222.86 -91.76 76.82
N GLY A 27 222.23 -90.65 77.24
CA GLY A 27 221.42 -90.55 78.45
C GLY A 27 222.19 -90.10 79.71
N THR A 28 223.48 -89.82 79.61
CA THR A 28 224.31 -89.51 80.79
C THR A 28 224.18 -88.04 81.20
N VAL A 29 223.79 -87.76 82.45
CA VAL A 29 223.64 -86.39 82.96
C VAL A 29 224.99 -85.70 83.05
N LYS A 30 225.11 -84.48 82.49
CA LYS A 30 226.32 -83.64 82.51
C LYS A 30 226.17 -82.36 83.34
N GLY A 31 224.95 -81.94 83.67
CA GLY A 31 224.69 -80.74 84.46
C GLY A 31 223.22 -80.63 84.89
N ILE A 32 222.97 -79.85 85.94
CA ILE A 32 221.64 -79.62 86.53
C ILE A 32 221.52 -78.12 86.88
N SER A 33 220.37 -77.50 86.60
CA SER A 33 220.10 -76.09 86.97
C SER A 33 219.70 -75.93 88.44
N GLU A 34 219.79 -74.70 88.93
CA GLU A 34 219.04 -74.31 90.14
C GLU A 34 217.51 -74.46 89.92
N PRO A 35 216.73 -74.65 91.00
CA PRO A 35 215.28 -74.79 90.92
C PRO A 35 214.53 -73.48 90.65
N PHE A 36 213.46 -73.55 89.86
CA PHE A 36 212.55 -72.43 89.58
C PHE A 36 211.07 -72.87 89.62
N VAL A 37 210.16 -71.89 89.49
CA VAL A 37 208.69 -72.03 89.57
C VAL A 37 208.04 -71.32 88.37
N ILE A 38 206.85 -71.78 87.96
CA ILE A 38 206.03 -71.20 86.87
C ILE A 38 204.76 -70.55 87.45
N SER A 39 204.24 -69.52 86.77
CA SER A 39 203.04 -68.76 87.14
C SER A 39 202.07 -68.64 85.95
N GLU A 40 200.76 -68.56 86.22
CA GLU A 40 199.70 -68.52 85.18
C GLU A 40 199.39 -67.10 84.64
N PRO A 41 198.83 -67.00 83.42
CA PRO A 41 198.65 -65.74 82.67
C PRO A 41 197.37 -64.97 83.05
N ARG A 42 197.27 -63.72 82.56
CA ARG A 42 196.11 -62.82 82.76
C ARG A 42 195.22 -62.75 81.50
N PRO A 43 193.90 -62.52 81.62
CA PRO A 43 192.99 -62.34 80.49
C PRO A 43 193.17 -60.96 79.78
N MET A 44 192.65 -60.86 78.56
CA MET A 44 192.51 -59.60 77.80
C MET A 44 191.02 -59.34 77.47
N GLU A 45 190.58 -58.07 77.48
CA GLU A 45 189.16 -57.70 77.56
C GLU A 45 188.52 -57.23 76.24
N ASP A 46 189.30 -56.99 75.18
CA ASP A 46 188.86 -56.34 73.93
C ASP A 46 188.31 -57.28 72.83
N LEU A 47 188.37 -58.59 73.05
CA LEU A 47 188.04 -59.62 72.06
C LEU A 47 186.67 -60.23 72.31
N VAL A 48 185.87 -60.38 71.26
CA VAL A 48 184.58 -61.10 71.29
C VAL A 48 184.65 -62.31 70.39
N THR A 49 184.36 -63.47 70.97
CA THR A 49 184.16 -64.73 70.26
C THR A 49 182.78 -64.73 69.61
N LEU A 50 182.72 -64.81 68.29
CA LEU A 50 181.49 -65.09 67.56
C LEU A 50 181.45 -66.58 67.22
N GLU A 51 180.33 -67.22 67.54
CA GLU A 51 180.00 -68.57 67.07
C GLU A 51 179.33 -68.42 65.69
N ASP A 52 179.98 -68.95 64.65
CA ASP A 52 179.53 -68.85 63.26
C ASP A 52 178.64 -70.06 62.93
N GLU A 53 177.33 -69.90 63.07
CA GLU A 53 176.35 -70.99 62.86
C GLU A 53 176.32 -71.53 61.41
N GLU A 54 176.96 -70.86 60.43
CA GLU A 54 177.01 -71.31 59.03
C GLU A 54 178.35 -71.97 58.63
N ALA A 55 179.42 -71.83 59.43
CA ALA A 55 180.76 -72.32 59.10
C ALA A 55 181.15 -73.60 59.88
N SER A 56 181.11 -74.77 59.21
CA SER A 56 181.27 -76.10 59.81
C SER A 56 182.70 -76.55 60.18
N LEU A 57 183.52 -75.64 60.71
CA LEU A 57 184.82 -75.94 61.36
C LEU A 57 184.78 -75.45 62.83
N ASP A 58 185.40 -76.21 63.74
CA ASP A 58 185.65 -75.78 65.14
C ASP A 58 186.73 -74.67 65.20
N MET A 59 186.42 -73.51 64.63
CA MET A 59 187.26 -72.31 64.58
C MET A 59 186.44 -71.10 65.02
N ILE A 60 186.53 -70.75 66.30
CA ILE A 60 185.86 -69.57 66.87
C ILE A 60 186.38 -68.30 66.19
N LEU A 61 185.48 -67.54 65.55
CA LEU A 61 185.83 -66.28 64.89
C LEU A 61 185.96 -65.18 65.94
N VAL A 62 187.20 -64.83 66.29
CA VAL A 62 187.48 -63.77 67.27
C VAL A 62 187.58 -62.43 66.56
N VAL A 63 186.62 -61.54 66.82
CA VAL A 63 186.53 -60.20 66.25
C VAL A 63 186.65 -59.15 67.35
N SER A 64 187.19 -57.97 67.06
CA SER A 64 187.19 -56.85 68.01
C SER A 64 185.77 -56.41 68.33
N LYS A 65 185.49 -56.21 69.62
CA LYS A 65 184.17 -55.83 70.17
C LYS A 65 183.53 -54.61 69.49
N SER A 66 184.37 -53.68 69.03
CA SER A 66 184.01 -52.50 68.25
C SER A 66 183.29 -52.83 66.94
N SER A 67 183.77 -53.83 66.19
CA SER A 67 183.26 -54.18 64.85
C SER A 67 181.89 -54.84 64.90
N PHE A 68 181.62 -55.65 65.91
CA PHE A 68 180.29 -56.26 66.11
C PHE A 68 179.24 -55.21 66.47
N LEU A 69 179.56 -54.29 67.39
CA LEU A 69 178.65 -53.22 67.80
C LEU A 69 178.40 -52.21 66.66
N GLN A 70 179.41 -51.95 65.82
CA GLN A 70 179.27 -51.18 64.58
C GLN A 70 178.20 -51.82 63.66
N GLN A 71 178.31 -53.13 63.38
CA GLN A 71 177.38 -53.85 62.51
C GLN A 71 175.95 -53.92 63.08
N GLN A 72 175.78 -54.16 64.39
CA GLN A 72 174.47 -54.16 65.03
C GLN A 72 173.81 -52.76 65.01
N LEU A 73 174.60 -51.70 65.20
CA LEU A 73 174.15 -50.32 65.06
C LEU A 73 173.73 -50.00 63.62
N GLU A 74 174.47 -50.47 62.61
CA GLU A 74 174.14 -50.30 61.20
C GLU A 74 172.82 -51.02 60.84
N PHE A 75 172.61 -52.26 61.28
CA PHE A 75 171.34 -52.97 61.10
C PHE A 75 170.16 -52.25 61.76
N SER A 76 170.31 -51.76 63.01
CA SER A 76 169.24 -51.01 63.68
C SER A 76 168.96 -49.67 63.00
N GLN A 77 169.99 -49.00 62.47
CA GLN A 77 169.80 -47.79 61.65
C GLN A 77 169.09 -48.09 60.33
N GLN A 78 169.42 -49.20 59.65
CA GLN A 78 168.75 -49.68 58.43
C GLN A 78 167.26 -49.93 58.70
N GLU A 79 166.92 -50.74 59.70
CA GLU A 79 165.52 -51.03 60.09
C GLU A 79 164.75 -49.74 60.43
N ARG A 80 165.35 -48.85 61.22
CA ARG A 80 164.75 -47.55 61.57
C ARG A 80 164.52 -46.68 60.33
N ASN A 81 165.43 -46.71 59.36
CA ASN A 81 165.27 -46.00 58.09
C ASN A 81 164.14 -46.61 57.25
N ASP A 82 163.97 -47.93 57.28
CA ASP A 82 162.93 -48.66 56.53
C ASP A 82 161.54 -48.45 57.14
N LEU A 83 161.43 -48.52 58.47
CA LEU A 83 160.24 -48.11 59.20
C LEU A 83 159.90 -46.64 58.96
N MET A 84 160.90 -45.75 58.87
CA MET A 84 160.67 -44.34 58.49
C MET A 84 160.13 -44.22 57.06
N ARG A 85 160.66 -44.99 56.09
CA ARG A 85 160.13 -45.04 54.71
C ARG A 85 158.68 -45.50 54.68
N VAL A 86 158.34 -46.57 55.40
CA VAL A 86 156.96 -47.08 55.52
C VAL A 86 156.04 -46.08 56.23
N ARG A 87 156.51 -45.40 57.28
CA ARG A 87 155.72 -44.38 57.99
C ARG A 87 155.37 -43.20 57.08
N LEU A 88 156.32 -42.74 56.27
CA LEU A 88 156.10 -41.66 55.30
C LEU A 88 155.09 -42.06 54.21
N THR A 89 155.19 -43.26 53.63
CA THR A 89 154.22 -43.71 52.61
C THR A 89 152.83 -43.92 53.20
N LEU A 90 152.71 -44.36 54.46
CA LEU A 90 151.43 -44.43 55.17
C LEU A 90 150.88 -43.03 55.49
N GLU A 91 151.71 -42.06 55.87
CA GLU A 91 151.31 -40.65 56.04
C GLU A 91 150.78 -40.05 54.73
N GLU A 92 151.44 -40.33 53.60
CA GLU A 92 150.99 -39.95 52.26
C GLU A 92 149.65 -40.61 51.89
N VAL A 93 149.51 -41.93 52.09
CA VAL A 93 148.26 -42.67 51.83
C VAL A 93 147.11 -42.15 52.70
N VAL A 94 147.34 -41.90 53.99
CA VAL A 94 146.33 -41.30 54.88
C VAL A 94 145.98 -39.88 54.44
N SER A 95 146.95 -39.08 53.98
CA SER A 95 146.69 -37.73 53.47
C SER A 95 145.84 -37.73 52.18
N THR A 96 146.09 -38.69 51.28
CA THR A 96 145.35 -38.81 50.02
C THR A 96 143.97 -39.44 50.21
N LEU A 97 143.82 -40.37 51.15
CA LEU A 97 142.51 -40.89 51.57
C LEU A 97 141.66 -39.81 52.24
N LYS A 98 142.22 -38.99 53.15
CA LYS A 98 141.50 -37.85 53.74
C LYS A 98 141.01 -36.86 52.69
N LYS A 99 141.86 -36.51 51.71
CA LYS A 99 141.47 -35.65 50.57
C LYS A 99 140.36 -36.29 49.71
N LYS A 100 140.40 -37.61 49.49
CA LYS A 100 139.34 -38.35 48.77
C LYS A 100 138.01 -38.34 49.53
N VAL A 101 138.04 -38.58 50.85
CA VAL A 101 136.84 -38.53 51.70
C VAL A 101 136.21 -37.14 51.66
N GLN A 102 136.98 -36.08 51.91
CA GLN A 102 136.51 -34.69 51.82
C GLN A 102 135.93 -34.33 50.45
N HIS A 103 136.50 -34.85 49.36
CA HIS A 103 135.97 -34.64 48.02
C HIS A 103 134.65 -35.39 47.79
N LEU A 104 134.51 -36.61 48.30
CA LEU A 104 133.27 -37.39 48.22
C LEU A 104 132.16 -36.80 49.10
N GLU A 105 132.49 -36.31 50.29
CA GLU A 105 131.58 -35.59 51.18
C GLU A 105 131.04 -34.32 50.50
N ALA A 106 131.93 -33.46 49.98
CA ALA A 106 131.52 -32.27 49.25
C ALA A 106 130.75 -32.58 47.95
N ALA A 107 131.04 -33.69 47.28
CA ALA A 107 130.29 -34.14 46.11
C ALA A 107 128.89 -34.66 46.48
N LEU A 108 128.74 -35.33 47.62
CA LEU A 108 127.46 -35.79 48.18
C LEU A 108 126.60 -34.59 48.60
N GLU A 109 127.14 -33.66 49.40
CA GLU A 109 126.45 -32.42 49.77
C GLU A 109 125.99 -31.63 48.54
N ALA A 110 126.85 -31.52 47.51
CA ALA A 110 126.51 -30.86 46.25
C ALA A 110 125.50 -31.65 45.39
N SER A 111 125.31 -32.94 45.65
CA SER A 111 124.24 -33.75 45.05
C SER A 111 122.93 -33.56 45.79
N ASP A 112 122.95 -33.60 47.12
CA ASP A 112 121.76 -33.42 47.97
C ASP A 112 121.17 -32.01 47.82
N HIS A 113 122.01 -30.98 47.74
CA HIS A 113 121.57 -29.62 47.41
C HIS A 113 120.93 -29.50 46.01
N LYS A 114 121.31 -30.35 45.04
CA LYS A 114 120.64 -30.41 43.73
C LYS A 114 119.32 -31.15 43.82
N HIS A 115 119.27 -32.29 44.52
CA HIS A 115 118.03 -33.03 44.76
C HIS A 115 116.98 -32.19 45.49
N LEU A 116 117.38 -31.44 46.53
CA LEU A 116 116.47 -30.58 47.28
C LEU A 116 115.89 -29.45 46.39
N LYS A 117 116.74 -28.78 45.59
CA LYS A 117 116.30 -27.75 44.63
C LYS A 117 115.39 -28.32 43.54
N LEU A 118 115.71 -29.50 43.00
CA LEU A 118 114.88 -30.16 41.99
C LEU A 118 113.52 -30.59 42.58
N HIS A 119 113.49 -31.03 43.84
CA HIS A 119 112.27 -31.38 44.55
C HIS A 119 111.39 -30.14 44.80
N GLN A 120 111.97 -29.01 45.23
CA GLN A 120 111.26 -27.73 45.35
C GLN A 120 110.68 -27.27 44.02
N GLN A 121 111.46 -27.31 42.93
CA GLN A 121 110.97 -26.99 41.58
C GLN A 121 109.85 -27.93 41.13
N TYR A 122 109.93 -29.23 41.44
CA TYR A 122 108.88 -30.19 41.14
C TYR A 122 107.59 -29.91 41.93
N GLN A 123 107.71 -29.57 43.23
CA GLN A 123 106.57 -29.17 44.06
C GLN A 123 105.90 -27.89 43.52
N GLU A 124 106.68 -26.85 43.22
CA GLU A 124 106.17 -25.62 42.61
C GLU A 124 105.45 -25.87 41.27
N LEU A 125 106.01 -26.74 40.41
CA LEU A 125 105.40 -27.08 39.12
C LEU A 125 104.12 -27.91 39.30
N PHE A 126 104.09 -28.84 40.25
CA PHE A 126 102.91 -29.63 40.59
C PHE A 126 101.78 -28.78 41.16
N GLU A 127 102.09 -27.79 42.01
CA GLU A 127 101.10 -26.82 42.50
C GLU A 127 100.54 -25.97 41.36
N LYS A 128 101.40 -25.49 40.45
CA LYS A 128 101.00 -24.72 39.25
C LYS A 128 100.20 -25.56 38.25
N GLU A 129 100.49 -26.84 38.09
CA GLU A 129 99.63 -27.78 37.34
C GLU A 129 98.27 -27.91 38.03
N GLN A 130 98.25 -28.03 39.37
CA GLN A 130 97.00 -28.22 40.11
C GLN A 130 96.11 -26.96 40.11
N THR A 131 96.67 -25.74 40.13
CA THR A 131 95.89 -24.50 39.99
C THR A 131 95.36 -24.35 38.57
N THR A 132 96.22 -24.47 37.55
CA THR A 132 95.79 -24.37 36.14
C THR A 132 94.79 -25.46 35.74
N ARG A 133 94.88 -26.67 36.31
CA ARG A 133 93.84 -27.72 36.16
C ARG A 133 92.50 -27.30 36.77
N LYS A 134 92.48 -26.66 37.95
CA LYS A 134 91.25 -26.13 38.58
C LYS A 134 90.64 -25.01 37.73
N GLU A 135 91.46 -24.11 37.23
CA GLU A 135 91.06 -23.01 36.35
C GLU A 135 90.48 -23.53 35.02
N LEU A 136 91.15 -24.49 34.37
CA LEU A 136 90.67 -25.14 33.15
C LEU A 136 89.32 -25.84 33.36
N ASN A 137 89.16 -26.56 34.48
CA ASN A 137 87.89 -27.20 34.83
C ASN A 137 86.77 -26.18 35.10
N ALA A 138 87.09 -25.04 35.74
CA ALA A 138 86.12 -23.96 35.98
C ALA A 138 85.71 -23.25 34.68
N LEU A 139 86.67 -22.96 33.80
CA LEU A 139 86.42 -22.39 32.48
C LEU A 139 85.58 -23.33 31.60
N SER A 140 85.90 -24.63 31.60
CA SER A 140 85.12 -25.66 30.89
C SER A 140 83.67 -25.75 31.38
N LYS A 141 83.45 -25.66 32.70
CA LYS A 141 82.10 -25.59 33.29
C LYS A 141 81.34 -24.32 32.86
N ASN A 142 81.98 -23.16 32.97
CA ASN A 142 81.37 -21.89 32.55
C ASN A 142 81.06 -21.87 31.05
N GLU A 143 81.94 -22.45 30.21
CA GLU A 143 81.69 -22.58 28.78
C GLU A 143 80.48 -23.48 28.48
N ALA A 144 80.32 -24.59 29.20
CA ALA A 144 79.13 -25.43 29.09
C ALA A 144 77.85 -24.69 29.48
N GLU A 145 77.86 -23.94 30.59
CA GLU A 145 76.72 -23.13 31.05
C GLU A 145 76.36 -22.00 30.06
N HIS A 146 77.37 -21.34 29.47
CA HIS A 146 77.15 -20.31 28.44
C HIS A 146 76.61 -20.93 27.14
N ARG A 147 77.14 -22.08 26.69
CA ARG A 147 76.62 -22.81 25.52
C ARG A 147 75.16 -23.23 25.75
N GLU A 148 74.81 -23.72 26.94
CA GLU A 148 73.42 -24.06 27.26
C GLU A 148 72.53 -22.81 27.21
N ARG A 149 72.93 -21.68 27.81
CA ARG A 149 72.12 -20.47 27.78
C ARG A 149 71.96 -19.89 26.37
N ILE A 150 72.95 -20.05 25.48
CA ILE A 150 72.82 -19.70 24.06
C ILE A 150 71.75 -20.58 23.39
N LEU A 151 71.80 -21.90 23.54
CA LEU A 151 70.81 -22.82 22.98
C LEU A 151 69.39 -22.57 23.51
N GLN A 152 69.25 -22.21 24.79
CA GLN A 152 67.97 -21.77 25.38
C GLN A 152 67.46 -20.49 24.68
N LEU A 153 68.30 -19.46 24.55
CA LEU A 153 67.95 -18.19 23.89
C LEU A 153 67.61 -18.37 22.41
N GLU A 154 68.33 -19.24 21.69
CA GLU A 154 68.02 -19.59 20.30
C GLU A 154 66.64 -20.25 20.18
N SER A 155 66.27 -21.13 21.12
CA SER A 155 64.94 -21.73 21.20
C SER A 155 63.85 -20.69 21.52
N GLU A 156 64.09 -19.81 22.50
CA GLU A 156 63.21 -18.68 22.84
C GLU A 156 62.97 -17.78 21.60
N ILE A 157 64.02 -17.44 20.86
CA ILE A 157 63.96 -16.65 19.62
C ILE A 157 63.21 -17.39 18.50
N GLN A 158 63.43 -18.69 18.32
CA GLN A 158 62.70 -19.48 17.31
C GLN A 158 61.20 -19.57 17.61
N ILE A 159 60.80 -19.62 18.89
CA ILE A 159 59.40 -19.59 19.31
C ILE A 159 58.83 -18.18 19.09
N MET A 160 59.55 -17.13 19.49
CA MET A 160 59.15 -15.74 19.25
C MET A 160 58.94 -15.44 17.76
N ASN A 161 59.85 -15.90 16.88
CA ASN A 161 59.75 -15.74 15.44
C ASN A 161 58.56 -16.49 14.82
N ARG A 162 58.22 -17.68 15.33
CA ARG A 162 57.01 -18.41 14.94
C ARG A 162 55.74 -17.64 15.32
N ASN A 163 55.66 -17.19 16.57
CA ASN A 163 54.52 -16.41 17.07
C ASN A 163 54.37 -15.07 16.31
N LEU A 164 55.48 -14.39 16.00
CA LEU A 164 55.48 -13.18 15.17
C LEU A 164 54.97 -13.47 13.75
N LEU A 165 55.42 -14.54 13.11
CA LEU A 165 54.97 -14.93 11.76
C LEU A 165 53.48 -15.30 11.73
N GLU A 166 52.95 -15.92 12.78
CA GLU A 166 51.51 -16.17 12.93
C GLU A 166 50.73 -14.87 13.11
N LYS A 167 51.22 -13.93 13.94
CA LYS A 167 50.57 -12.62 14.12
C LYS A 167 50.61 -11.74 12.87
N VAL A 168 51.69 -11.81 12.06
CA VAL A 168 51.73 -11.15 10.75
C VAL A 168 50.63 -11.71 9.83
N LYS A 169 50.51 -13.04 9.72
CA LYS A 169 49.44 -13.68 8.93
C LYS A 169 48.03 -13.31 9.42
N GLU A 170 47.81 -13.28 10.74
CA GLU A 170 46.56 -12.78 11.31
C GLU A 170 46.28 -11.33 10.91
N THR A 171 47.28 -10.44 10.95
CA THR A 171 47.10 -9.04 10.53
C THR A 171 46.81 -8.89 9.03
N ASP A 172 47.39 -9.73 8.17
CA ASP A 172 47.08 -9.72 6.73
C ASP A 172 45.65 -10.24 6.44
N ILE A 173 45.21 -11.27 7.16
CA ILE A 173 43.82 -11.78 7.08
C ILE A 173 42.83 -10.71 7.60
N LEU A 174 43.13 -10.03 8.70
CA LEU A 174 42.30 -8.95 9.23
C LEU A 174 42.28 -7.72 8.31
N LYS A 175 43.41 -7.39 7.67
CA LYS A 175 43.52 -6.31 6.68
C LYS A 175 42.68 -6.60 5.44
N THR A 176 42.84 -7.78 4.82
CA THR A 176 42.05 -8.17 3.64
C THR A 176 40.56 -8.29 3.98
N ARG A 177 40.19 -8.76 5.18
CA ARG A 177 38.79 -8.74 5.63
C ARG A 177 38.26 -7.33 5.87
N LYS A 178 39.09 -6.40 6.38
CA LYS A 178 38.74 -4.97 6.49
C LYS A 178 38.48 -4.35 5.11
N GLU A 179 39.37 -4.57 4.15
CA GLU A 179 39.26 -4.06 2.78
C GLU A 179 37.97 -4.59 2.10
N SER A 180 37.65 -5.88 2.29
CA SER A 180 36.37 -6.49 1.87
C SER A 180 35.15 -5.81 2.50
N LEU A 181 35.18 -5.53 3.81
CA LEU A 181 34.08 -4.85 4.52
C LEU A 181 33.97 -3.36 4.15
N GLU A 182 35.06 -2.70 3.81
CA GLU A 182 35.06 -1.31 3.33
C GLU A 182 34.47 -1.22 1.91
N ALA A 183 34.70 -2.22 1.04
CA ALA A 183 34.03 -2.36 -0.26
C ALA A 183 32.53 -2.64 -0.12
N GLU A 184 32.12 -3.62 0.70
CA GLU A 184 30.70 -3.93 0.98
C GLU A 184 29.94 -2.71 1.52
N LYS A 185 30.58 -1.96 2.42
CA LYS A 185 30.08 -0.67 2.95
C LYS A 185 30.01 0.44 1.89
N GLY A 186 30.80 0.34 0.82
CA GLY A 186 30.70 1.19 -0.37
C GLY A 186 29.43 0.87 -1.16
N GLU A 187 29.28 -0.38 -1.59
CA GLU A 187 28.10 -0.84 -2.35
C GLU A 187 26.79 -0.58 -1.60
N LEU A 188 26.74 -0.83 -0.29
CA LEU A 188 25.54 -0.58 0.51
C LEU A 188 25.17 0.91 0.61
N LYS A 189 26.15 1.82 0.54
CA LYS A 189 25.88 3.27 0.46
C LYS A 189 25.36 3.67 -0.92
N GLU A 190 25.92 3.10 -1.98
CA GLU A 190 25.51 3.38 -3.36
C GLU A 190 24.07 2.93 -3.59
N ARG A 191 23.75 1.66 -3.26
CA ARG A 191 22.38 1.12 -3.31
C ARG A 191 21.38 1.93 -2.47
N LEU A 192 21.81 2.46 -1.31
CA LEU A 192 20.98 3.34 -0.48
C LEU A 192 20.73 4.70 -1.16
N ALA A 193 21.74 5.28 -1.81
CA ALA A 193 21.59 6.51 -2.58
C ALA A 193 20.65 6.30 -3.79
N GLU A 194 20.86 5.24 -4.56
CA GLU A 194 19.97 4.84 -5.67
C GLU A 194 18.51 4.69 -5.20
N ALA A 195 18.27 3.88 -4.16
CA ALA A 195 16.94 3.66 -3.61
C ALA A 195 16.29 4.95 -3.07
N SER A 196 17.09 5.87 -2.51
CA SER A 196 16.60 7.20 -2.10
C SER A 196 16.18 8.06 -3.29
N SER A 197 16.92 8.00 -4.40
CA SER A 197 16.58 8.71 -5.64
C SER A 197 15.30 8.16 -6.29
N GLU A 198 15.14 6.83 -6.30
CA GLU A 198 13.96 6.17 -6.89
C GLU A 198 12.70 6.39 -6.03
N LYS A 199 12.87 6.46 -4.70
CA LYS A 199 11.79 6.87 -3.78
C LYS A 199 11.30 8.28 -4.07
N GLU A 200 12.19 9.24 -4.29
CA GLU A 200 11.79 10.62 -4.62
C GLU A 200 11.20 10.74 -6.04
N ARG A 201 11.70 9.97 -7.04
CA ARG A 201 11.03 9.83 -8.35
C ARG A 201 9.60 9.30 -8.19
N SER A 202 9.42 8.21 -7.43
CA SER A 202 8.12 7.58 -7.17
C SER A 202 7.16 8.53 -6.47
N LYS A 203 7.64 9.30 -5.50
CA LYS A 203 6.88 10.33 -4.79
C LYS A 203 6.41 11.45 -5.72
N LEU A 204 7.29 11.97 -6.58
CA LEU A 204 6.91 12.97 -7.60
C LEU A 204 5.86 12.44 -8.58
N GLN A 205 5.93 11.15 -8.96
CA GLN A 205 4.87 10.51 -9.76
C GLN A 205 3.54 10.42 -9.00
N ILE A 206 3.56 10.01 -7.72
CA ILE A 206 2.37 9.95 -6.85
C ILE A 206 1.72 11.33 -6.70
N ASP A 207 2.51 12.39 -6.47
CA ASP A 207 1.99 13.75 -6.33
C ASP A 207 1.46 14.31 -7.66
N THR A 208 2.08 13.95 -8.80
CA THR A 208 1.54 14.23 -10.14
C THR A 208 0.20 13.52 -10.40
N LEU A 209 0.03 12.29 -9.92
CA LEU A 209 -1.22 11.53 -10.05
C LEU A 209 -2.32 12.08 -9.10
N ARG A 210 -1.95 12.51 -7.89
CA ARG A 210 -2.86 13.20 -6.95
C ARG A 210 -3.40 14.50 -7.53
N GLU A 211 -2.54 15.30 -8.18
CA GLU A 211 -2.96 16.53 -8.84
C GLU A 211 -3.94 16.25 -9.99
N LYS A 212 -3.63 15.28 -10.86
CA LYS A 212 -4.54 14.85 -11.93
C LYS A 212 -5.89 14.39 -11.39
N LEU A 213 -5.89 13.59 -10.31
CA LEU A 213 -7.11 13.13 -9.64
C LEU A 213 -7.95 14.30 -9.13
N ARG A 214 -7.32 15.30 -8.48
CA ARG A 214 -7.98 16.54 -8.04
C ARG A 214 -8.65 17.25 -9.22
N CYS A 215 -7.91 17.55 -10.29
CA CYS A 215 -8.47 18.20 -11.47
C CYS A 215 -9.66 17.44 -12.07
N THR A 216 -9.59 16.10 -12.13
CA THR A 216 -10.73 15.29 -12.62
C THR A 216 -11.93 15.31 -11.67
N GLN A 217 -11.71 15.39 -10.36
CA GLN A 217 -12.78 15.49 -9.36
C GLN A 217 -13.46 16.87 -9.41
N ASP A 218 -12.68 17.94 -9.61
CA ASP A 218 -13.20 19.31 -9.77
C ASP A 218 -14.08 19.40 -11.02
N ILE A 219 -13.61 18.89 -12.15
CA ILE A 219 -14.37 18.80 -13.42
C ILE A 219 -15.64 17.96 -13.26
N LEU A 220 -15.58 16.83 -12.54
CA LEU A 220 -16.74 16.00 -12.25
C LEU A 220 -17.78 16.76 -11.42
N SER A 221 -17.36 17.50 -10.39
CA SER A 221 -18.26 18.29 -9.55
C SER A 221 -18.97 19.41 -10.31
N ALA A 222 -18.25 20.12 -11.19
CA ALA A 222 -18.82 21.15 -12.07
C ALA A 222 -19.80 20.54 -13.10
N SER A 223 -19.49 19.35 -13.62
CA SER A 223 -20.39 18.59 -14.50
C SER A 223 -21.68 18.17 -13.77
N GLN A 224 -21.57 17.68 -12.53
CA GLN A 224 -22.71 17.32 -11.69
C GLN A 224 -23.61 18.54 -11.38
N GLN A 225 -23.02 19.69 -11.03
CA GLN A 225 -23.76 20.94 -10.85
C GLN A 225 -24.50 21.36 -12.13
N LYS A 226 -23.85 21.27 -13.29
CA LYS A 226 -24.49 21.55 -14.59
C LYS A 226 -25.66 20.61 -14.89
N VAL A 227 -25.55 19.32 -14.55
CA VAL A 227 -26.65 18.35 -14.71
C VAL A 227 -27.83 18.66 -13.78
N MET A 228 -27.58 19.11 -12.54
CA MET A 228 -28.66 19.54 -11.64
C MET A 228 -29.40 20.77 -12.21
N LEU A 229 -28.67 21.81 -12.63
CA LEU A 229 -29.28 23.02 -13.22
C LEU A 229 -30.09 22.72 -14.48
N LEU A 230 -29.58 21.87 -15.39
CA LEU A 230 -30.33 21.42 -16.57
C LEU A 230 -31.57 20.58 -16.20
N GLY A 231 -31.53 19.85 -15.09
CA GLY A 231 -32.68 19.13 -14.54
C GLY A 231 -33.75 20.07 -13.99
N GLU A 232 -33.35 21.13 -13.28
CA GLU A 232 -34.25 22.19 -12.80
C GLU A 232 -34.88 22.96 -13.97
N GLU A 233 -34.09 23.38 -14.96
CA GLU A 233 -34.59 23.98 -16.19
C GLU A 233 -35.62 23.08 -16.88
N LEU A 234 -35.31 21.80 -17.09
CA LEU A 234 -36.23 20.83 -17.71
C LEU A 234 -37.52 20.63 -16.89
N ALA A 235 -37.44 20.65 -15.55
CA ALA A 235 -38.61 20.58 -14.69
C ALA A 235 -39.50 21.82 -14.81
N THR A 236 -38.91 23.03 -14.88
CA THR A 236 -39.69 24.26 -15.12
C THR A 236 -40.35 24.25 -16.50
N VAL A 237 -39.64 23.80 -17.54
CA VAL A 237 -40.19 23.67 -18.91
C VAL A 237 -41.33 22.65 -18.97
N SER A 238 -41.22 21.52 -18.25
CA SER A 238 -42.35 20.57 -18.12
C SER A 238 -43.54 21.22 -17.44
N SER A 239 -43.34 21.89 -16.30
CA SER A 239 -44.42 22.59 -15.58
C SER A 239 -45.13 23.64 -16.44
N ILE A 240 -44.38 24.42 -17.23
CA ILE A 240 -44.92 25.39 -18.19
C ILE A 240 -45.73 24.67 -19.29
N ARG A 241 -45.18 23.61 -19.90
CA ARG A 241 -45.87 22.81 -20.92
C ARG A 241 -47.19 22.24 -20.39
N ASP A 242 -47.16 21.64 -19.21
CA ASP A 242 -48.30 20.93 -18.63
C ASP A 242 -49.40 21.93 -18.23
N ARG A 243 -49.02 23.14 -17.79
CA ARG A 243 -49.93 24.27 -17.63
C ARG A 243 -50.51 24.75 -18.97
N THR A 244 -49.69 24.96 -20.01
CA THR A 244 -50.17 25.38 -21.34
C THR A 244 -51.13 24.36 -21.96
N ILE A 245 -50.91 23.06 -21.75
CA ILE A 245 -51.83 22.00 -22.14
C ILE A 245 -53.16 22.16 -21.39
N SER A 246 -53.14 22.38 -20.08
CA SER A 246 -54.35 22.62 -19.27
C SER A 246 -55.14 23.85 -19.73
N ASP A 247 -54.45 24.98 -19.94
CA ASP A 247 -55.06 26.24 -20.42
C ASP A 247 -55.66 26.07 -21.83
N LEU A 248 -55.01 25.30 -22.72
CA LEU A 248 -55.55 24.93 -24.03
C LEU A 248 -56.78 24.02 -23.94
N HIS A 249 -56.80 23.04 -23.02
CA HIS A 249 -57.97 22.21 -22.77
C HIS A 249 -59.14 23.04 -22.25
N LYS A 250 -58.90 24.00 -21.33
CA LYS A 250 -59.93 24.94 -20.84
C LYS A 250 -60.49 25.80 -21.98
N SER A 251 -59.62 26.40 -22.79
CA SER A 251 -60.05 27.22 -23.95
C SER A 251 -60.87 26.42 -24.97
N ARG A 252 -60.54 25.14 -25.21
CA ARG A 252 -61.33 24.24 -26.07
C ARG A 252 -62.73 23.96 -25.49
N LEU A 253 -62.85 23.77 -24.18
CA LEU A 253 -64.15 23.58 -23.52
C LEU A 253 -65.00 24.86 -23.56
N GLU A 254 -64.41 26.03 -23.32
CA GLU A 254 -65.07 27.34 -23.47
C GLU A 254 -65.55 27.58 -24.90
N THR A 255 -64.74 27.20 -25.90
CA THR A 255 -65.12 27.28 -27.32
C THR A 255 -66.32 26.36 -27.64
N ALA A 256 -66.38 25.15 -27.05
CA ALA A 256 -67.48 24.23 -27.24
C ALA A 256 -68.80 24.72 -26.58
N ASP A 257 -68.72 25.27 -25.36
CA ASP A 257 -69.86 25.90 -24.69
C ASP A 257 -70.41 27.11 -25.47
N LEU A 258 -69.52 27.96 -26.02
CA LEU A 258 -69.94 29.04 -26.92
C LEU A 258 -70.58 28.53 -28.22
N ALA A 259 -70.08 27.44 -28.80
CA ALA A 259 -70.67 26.83 -29.99
C ALA A 259 -72.08 26.26 -29.72
N LEU A 260 -72.30 25.66 -28.53
CA LEU A 260 -73.63 25.24 -28.07
C LEU A 260 -74.56 26.45 -27.92
N LYS A 261 -74.13 27.51 -27.23
CA LYS A 261 -74.92 28.75 -27.05
C LYS A 261 -75.30 29.42 -28.37
N VAL A 262 -74.39 29.46 -29.34
CA VAL A 262 -74.70 29.96 -30.70
C VAL A 262 -75.71 29.07 -31.42
N SER A 263 -75.62 27.75 -31.23
CA SER A 263 -76.58 26.79 -31.79
C SER A 263 -77.98 26.95 -31.19
N ASP A 264 -78.08 27.07 -29.87
CA ASP A 264 -79.34 27.31 -29.13
C ASP A 264 -80.01 28.62 -29.57
N ILE A 265 -79.24 29.71 -29.70
CA ILE A 265 -79.75 31.01 -30.16
C ILE A 265 -80.20 30.92 -31.62
N SER A 266 -79.45 30.21 -32.49
CA SER A 266 -79.84 29.98 -33.88
C SER A 266 -81.11 29.13 -34.01
N LEU A 267 -81.28 28.14 -33.13
CA LEU A 267 -82.50 27.32 -33.05
C LEU A 267 -83.70 28.16 -32.62
N ARG A 268 -83.61 28.89 -31.50
CA ARG A 268 -84.68 29.79 -31.03
C ARG A 268 -85.07 30.85 -32.06
N TYR A 269 -84.10 31.39 -32.81
CA TYR A 269 -84.37 32.31 -33.91
C TYR A 269 -85.19 31.65 -35.03
N LYS A 270 -84.82 30.42 -35.44
CA LYS A 270 -85.57 29.65 -36.45
C LYS A 270 -86.97 29.27 -35.97
N GLU A 271 -87.12 28.90 -34.69
CA GLU A 271 -88.41 28.62 -34.06
C GLU A 271 -89.31 29.87 -34.05
N GLY A 272 -88.80 31.03 -33.61
CA GLY A 272 -89.54 32.29 -33.61
C GLY A 272 -89.91 32.76 -35.03
N MET A 273 -89.01 32.60 -36.01
CA MET A 273 -89.34 32.84 -37.42
C MET A 273 -90.42 31.87 -37.93
N GLY A 274 -90.40 30.60 -37.52
CA GLY A 274 -91.42 29.61 -37.84
C GLY A 274 -92.79 29.96 -37.25
N GLN A 275 -92.83 30.36 -35.97
CA GLN A 275 -94.03 30.86 -35.29
C GLN A 275 -94.60 32.10 -35.99
N TRP A 276 -93.74 33.06 -36.37
CA TRP A 276 -94.16 34.25 -37.11
C TRP A 276 -94.73 33.90 -38.51
N TRP A 277 -94.14 32.94 -39.22
CA TRP A 277 -94.70 32.46 -40.49
C TRP A 277 -96.06 31.77 -40.29
N GLN A 278 -96.23 30.99 -39.22
CA GLN A 278 -97.52 30.38 -38.85
C GLN A 278 -98.57 31.45 -38.51
N GLU A 279 -98.26 32.42 -37.65
CA GLU A 279 -99.16 33.52 -37.30
C GLU A 279 -99.52 34.36 -38.54
N LYS A 280 -98.54 34.73 -39.36
CA LYS A 280 -98.76 35.46 -40.62
C LYS A 280 -99.66 34.70 -41.60
N THR A 281 -99.52 33.37 -41.70
CA THR A 281 -100.42 32.56 -42.53
C THR A 281 -101.81 32.46 -41.91
N ALA A 282 -101.95 32.32 -40.60
CA ALA A 282 -103.24 32.33 -39.91
C ALA A 282 -103.98 33.69 -40.07
N LEU A 283 -103.26 34.81 -39.90
CA LEU A 283 -103.77 36.16 -40.15
C LEU A 283 -104.19 36.35 -41.62
N ASN A 284 -103.42 35.84 -42.58
CA ASN A 284 -103.81 35.87 -44.00
C ASN A 284 -105.09 35.04 -44.26
N HIS A 285 -105.23 33.84 -43.71
CA HIS A 285 -106.47 33.05 -43.84
C HIS A 285 -107.67 33.74 -43.17
N SER A 286 -107.48 34.38 -42.01
CA SER A 286 -108.51 35.17 -41.33
C SER A 286 -108.93 36.40 -42.16
N MET A 287 -107.96 37.13 -42.72
CA MET A 287 -108.20 38.25 -43.64
C MET A 287 -108.93 37.79 -44.92
N GLU A 288 -108.59 36.63 -45.47
CA GLU A 288 -109.26 36.09 -46.65
C GLU A 288 -110.68 35.62 -46.33
N ALA A 289 -110.91 35.00 -45.17
CA ALA A 289 -112.25 34.70 -44.68
C ALA A 289 -113.09 36.00 -44.52
N LYS A 290 -112.48 37.12 -44.11
CA LYS A 290 -113.15 38.43 -44.07
C LYS A 290 -113.37 39.05 -45.46
N ARG A 291 -112.46 38.86 -46.42
CA ARG A 291 -112.70 39.23 -47.83
C ARG A 291 -113.89 38.45 -48.41
N ASN A 292 -113.92 37.13 -48.20
CA ASN A 292 -115.02 36.27 -48.62
C ASN A 292 -116.34 36.65 -47.93
N GLN A 293 -116.33 36.99 -46.64
CA GLN A 293 -117.51 37.53 -45.94
C GLN A 293 -118.01 38.84 -46.59
N ILE A 294 -117.10 39.75 -46.97
CA ILE A 294 -117.46 40.99 -47.69
C ILE A 294 -117.99 40.71 -49.11
N VAL A 295 -117.46 39.70 -49.81
CA VAL A 295 -117.97 39.29 -51.14
C VAL A 295 -119.39 38.72 -51.02
N ASN A 296 -119.64 37.87 -50.02
CA ASN A 296 -120.99 37.34 -49.75
C ASN A 296 -121.98 38.46 -49.41
N LEU A 297 -121.62 39.37 -48.49
CA LEU A 297 -122.46 40.53 -48.16
C LEU A 297 -122.72 41.46 -49.36
N LYS A 298 -121.77 41.58 -50.29
CA LYS A 298 -121.98 42.29 -51.57
C LYS A 298 -122.93 41.54 -52.49
N ALA A 299 -122.86 40.21 -52.56
CA ALA A 299 -123.79 39.40 -53.33
C ALA A 299 -125.21 39.44 -52.75
N GLU A 300 -125.36 39.33 -51.43
CA GLU A 300 -126.62 39.51 -50.69
C GLU A 300 -127.21 40.91 -50.90
N LYS A 301 -126.38 41.96 -50.86
CA LYS A 301 -126.81 43.32 -51.22
C LYS A 301 -127.34 43.37 -52.66
N LEU A 302 -126.62 42.79 -53.62
CA LEU A 302 -127.01 42.79 -55.03
C LEU A 302 -128.32 42.01 -55.27
N THR A 303 -128.55 40.87 -54.61
CA THR A 303 -129.82 40.14 -54.74
C THR A 303 -130.97 40.91 -54.09
N LEU A 304 -130.75 41.57 -52.94
CA LEU A 304 -131.75 42.46 -52.34
C LEU A 304 -132.04 43.70 -53.23
N GLU A 305 -131.04 44.26 -53.91
CA GLU A 305 -131.24 45.33 -54.89
C GLU A 305 -132.02 44.87 -56.13
N CYS A 306 -131.75 43.66 -56.65
CA CYS A 306 -132.56 43.05 -57.70
C CYS A 306 -134.02 42.82 -57.26
N ASN A 307 -134.24 42.24 -56.07
CA ASN A 307 -135.58 42.00 -55.54
C ASN A 307 -136.34 43.33 -55.33
N LEU A 308 -135.67 44.38 -54.87
CA LEU A 308 -136.25 45.72 -54.75
C LEU A 308 -136.60 46.33 -56.12
N GLN A 309 -135.74 46.14 -57.12
CA GLN A 309 -135.99 46.57 -58.51
C GLN A 309 -137.20 45.83 -59.11
N GLU A 310 -137.34 44.53 -58.84
CA GLU A 310 -138.50 43.72 -59.24
C GLU A 310 -139.78 44.20 -58.56
N GLU A 311 -139.77 44.42 -57.24
CA GLU A 311 -140.89 44.98 -56.47
C GLU A 311 -141.29 46.39 -56.95
N MET A 312 -140.33 47.25 -57.31
CA MET A 312 -140.63 48.52 -57.96
C MET A 312 -141.31 48.31 -59.32
N SER A 313 -140.85 47.34 -60.13
CA SER A 313 -141.51 47.01 -61.40
C SER A 313 -142.93 46.46 -61.20
N GLN A 314 -143.15 45.68 -60.14
CA GLN A 314 -144.47 45.14 -59.79
C GLN A 314 -145.41 46.25 -59.33
N ARG A 315 -144.95 47.14 -58.45
CA ARG A 315 -145.69 48.36 -58.07
C ARG A 315 -146.04 49.21 -59.29
N GLN A 316 -145.12 49.40 -60.23
CA GLN A 316 -145.36 50.17 -61.46
C GLN A 316 -146.40 49.48 -62.37
N LYS A 317 -146.37 48.15 -62.52
CA LYS A 317 -147.39 47.36 -63.23
C LYS A 317 -148.77 47.49 -62.54
N LEU A 318 -148.83 47.45 -61.21
CA LEU A 318 -150.05 47.64 -60.43
C LEU A 318 -150.58 49.08 -60.55
N GLN A 319 -149.71 50.08 -60.58
CA GLN A 319 -150.06 51.49 -60.83
C GLN A 319 -150.72 51.65 -62.22
N CYS A 320 -150.19 50.99 -63.25
CA CYS A 320 -150.79 50.97 -64.58
C CYS A 320 -152.17 50.30 -64.58
N LYS A 321 -152.35 49.15 -63.92
CA LYS A 321 -153.66 48.50 -63.77
C LYS A 321 -154.66 49.39 -63.03
N LEU A 322 -154.25 50.03 -61.94
CA LEU A 322 -155.10 50.94 -61.17
C LEU A 322 -155.58 52.14 -62.01
N ASN A 323 -154.76 52.61 -62.96
CA ASN A 323 -155.18 53.65 -63.90
C ASN A 323 -156.15 53.08 -64.95
N GLN A 324 -155.89 51.91 -65.51
CA GLN A 324 -156.80 51.22 -66.45
C GLN A 324 -158.20 50.99 -65.85
N GLU A 325 -158.29 50.59 -64.57
CA GLU A 325 -159.57 50.42 -63.87
C GLU A 325 -160.29 51.77 -63.63
N LYS A 326 -159.55 52.87 -63.39
CA LYS A 326 -160.15 54.22 -63.30
C LYS A 326 -160.70 54.68 -64.64
N ASP A 327 -159.93 54.49 -65.70
CA ASP A 327 -160.32 54.84 -67.07
C ASP A 327 -161.56 54.02 -67.49
N ALA A 328 -161.60 52.72 -67.17
CA ALA A 328 -162.76 51.85 -67.40
C ALA A 328 -164.00 52.28 -66.62
N CYS A 329 -163.86 52.59 -65.31
CA CYS A 329 -164.94 53.15 -64.51
C CYS A 329 -165.46 54.49 -65.08
N GLN A 330 -164.56 55.34 -65.59
CA GLN A 330 -164.93 56.62 -66.19
C GLN A 330 -165.67 56.44 -67.53
N VAL A 331 -165.30 55.44 -68.34
CA VAL A 331 -166.05 55.06 -69.56
C VAL A 331 -167.44 54.56 -69.20
N GLN A 332 -167.57 53.59 -68.28
CA GLN A 332 -168.88 53.05 -67.86
C GLN A 332 -169.80 54.13 -67.28
N LEU A 333 -169.29 55.04 -66.44
CA LEU A 333 -170.05 56.19 -65.94
C LEU A 333 -170.52 57.12 -67.06
N SER A 334 -169.78 57.22 -68.17
CA SER A 334 -170.21 58.00 -69.34
C SER A 334 -171.28 57.29 -70.17
N GLU A 335 -171.18 55.96 -70.30
CA GLU A 335 -172.14 55.11 -71.03
C GLU A 335 -173.49 55.07 -70.31
N SER A 336 -173.51 54.78 -69.00
CA SER A 336 -174.75 54.82 -68.21
C SER A 336 -175.39 56.22 -68.18
N ARG A 337 -174.61 57.31 -68.31
CA ARG A 337 -175.17 58.67 -68.45
C ARG A 337 -175.79 58.91 -69.83
N ARG A 338 -175.32 58.20 -70.87
CA ARG A 338 -175.90 58.17 -72.23
C ARG A 338 -177.24 57.43 -72.18
N GLU A 339 -177.26 56.22 -71.63
CA GLU A 339 -178.46 55.38 -71.46
C GLU A 339 -179.55 56.07 -70.64
N LEU A 340 -179.20 56.72 -69.52
CA LEU A 340 -180.16 57.45 -68.67
C LEU A 340 -180.74 58.67 -69.42
N SER A 341 -180.02 59.23 -70.39
CA SER A 341 -180.53 60.29 -71.27
C SER A 341 -181.49 59.75 -72.33
N GLU A 342 -181.19 58.59 -72.93
CA GLU A 342 -182.07 57.89 -73.88
C GLU A 342 -183.35 57.37 -73.20
N LEU A 343 -183.26 56.79 -72.01
CA LEU A 343 -184.42 56.37 -71.22
C LEU A 343 -185.31 57.56 -70.82
N LYS A 344 -184.71 58.73 -70.51
CA LYS A 344 -185.48 59.96 -70.25
C LYS A 344 -186.20 60.48 -71.50
N SER A 345 -185.63 60.33 -72.70
CA SER A 345 -186.33 60.71 -73.93
C SER A 345 -187.47 59.74 -74.27
N ALA A 346 -187.25 58.42 -74.11
CA ALA A 346 -188.26 57.39 -74.29
C ALA A 346 -189.46 57.55 -73.32
N LEU A 347 -189.19 57.79 -72.02
CA LEU A 347 -190.24 58.03 -71.02
C LEU A 347 -191.13 59.23 -71.41
N LYS A 348 -190.52 60.30 -71.93
CA LYS A 348 -191.23 61.50 -72.37
C LYS A 348 -192.15 61.22 -73.57
N VAL A 349 -191.74 60.36 -74.51
CA VAL A 349 -192.60 59.90 -75.62
C VAL A 349 -193.81 59.13 -75.07
N SER A 350 -193.60 58.11 -74.23
CA SER A 350 -194.71 57.32 -73.70
C SER A 350 -195.61 58.05 -72.70
N GLN A 351 -195.17 59.18 -72.13
CA GLN A 351 -196.08 60.10 -71.44
C GLN A 351 -197.03 60.83 -72.41
N MET A 352 -196.53 61.30 -73.57
CA MET A 352 -197.37 61.92 -74.60
C MET A 352 -198.35 60.91 -75.24
N GLU A 353 -197.90 59.68 -75.52
CA GLU A 353 -198.79 58.58 -75.98
C GLU A 353 -199.90 58.31 -74.96
N LYS A 354 -199.56 58.28 -73.67
CA LYS A 354 -200.51 58.06 -72.57
C LYS A 354 -201.51 59.21 -72.39
N GLU A 355 -201.20 60.40 -72.90
CA GLU A 355 -202.11 61.55 -72.92
C GLU A 355 -203.02 61.56 -74.15
N GLN A 356 -202.50 61.26 -75.34
CA GLN A 356 -203.34 60.98 -76.52
C GLN A 356 -204.36 59.85 -76.25
N LEU A 357 -203.91 58.76 -75.60
CA LEU A 357 -204.79 57.65 -75.22
C LEU A 357 -205.86 58.04 -74.16
N ARG A 358 -205.62 59.05 -73.32
CA ARG A 358 -206.65 59.61 -72.42
C ARG A 358 -207.68 60.43 -73.20
N GLU A 359 -207.24 61.24 -74.15
CA GLU A 359 -208.12 62.04 -75.02
C GLU A 359 -209.01 61.14 -75.89
N GLU A 360 -208.43 60.16 -76.58
CA GLU A 360 -209.19 59.17 -77.35
C GLU A 360 -210.21 58.41 -76.48
N LYS A 361 -209.87 58.10 -75.23
CA LYS A 361 -210.76 57.38 -74.31
C LYS A 361 -211.90 58.29 -73.83
N GLN A 362 -211.68 59.59 -73.65
CA GLN A 362 -212.77 60.56 -73.46
C GLN A 362 -213.66 60.70 -74.71
N VAL A 363 -213.08 60.72 -75.91
CA VAL A 363 -213.84 60.78 -77.17
C VAL A 363 -214.71 59.52 -77.34
N ARG A 364 -214.17 58.33 -77.07
CA ARG A 364 -214.94 57.07 -77.02
C ARG A 364 -216.07 57.09 -75.99
N ASN A 365 -215.84 57.65 -74.80
CA ASN A 365 -216.91 57.83 -73.81
C ASN A 365 -218.04 58.73 -74.33
N LYS A 366 -217.71 59.84 -75.01
CA LYS A 366 -218.69 60.77 -75.60
C LYS A 366 -219.47 60.16 -76.77
N SER A 367 -218.88 59.27 -77.57
CA SER A 367 -219.59 58.58 -78.66
C SER A 367 -220.49 57.44 -78.17
N VAL A 368 -220.07 56.65 -77.17
CA VAL A 368 -220.92 55.61 -76.55
C VAL A 368 -222.17 56.21 -75.90
N HIS A 369 -222.04 57.34 -75.19
CA HIS A 369 -223.18 58.08 -74.62
C HIS A 369 -224.18 58.54 -75.70
N ARG A 370 -223.73 58.80 -76.93
CA ARG A 370 -224.58 59.21 -78.06
C ARG A 370 -225.33 58.04 -78.72
N VAL A 371 -224.87 56.80 -78.56
CA VAL A 371 -225.51 55.61 -79.15
C VAL A 371 -226.58 55.03 -78.23
N GLN A 372 -226.32 54.86 -76.93
CA GLN A 372 -227.30 54.28 -76.01
C GLN A 372 -228.52 55.19 -75.79
N TYR A 373 -228.34 56.51 -75.81
CA TYR A 373 -229.48 57.45 -75.80
C TYR A 373 -230.39 57.33 -77.04
N LYS A 374 -229.90 56.81 -78.19
CA LYS A 374 -230.74 56.62 -79.39
C LYS A 374 -231.64 55.40 -79.31
N ASN A 375 -231.21 54.31 -78.66
CA ASN A 375 -232.07 53.13 -78.50
C ASN A 375 -233.18 53.32 -77.44
N ILE A 376 -233.09 54.40 -76.66
CA ILE A 376 -234.19 54.89 -75.80
C ILE A 376 -235.16 55.82 -76.56
N PHE A 377 -234.80 56.31 -77.76
CA PHE A 377 -235.58 57.31 -78.50
C PHE A 377 -236.34 56.76 -79.73
N LEU A 378 -236.03 55.55 -80.22
CA LEU A 378 -236.88 54.84 -81.21
C LEU A 378 -237.97 53.95 -80.56
N PHE A 379 -238.29 54.28 -79.32
CA PHE A 379 -239.40 53.84 -78.47
C PHE A 379 -240.79 53.75 -79.16
N PHE A 380 -241.03 54.45 -80.28
CA PHE A 380 -242.35 55.07 -80.46
C PHE A 380 -243.07 54.98 -81.82
N TYR A 381 -242.72 54.07 -82.76
CA TYR A 381 -243.56 53.90 -83.98
C TYR A 381 -243.64 52.50 -84.65
N LYS A 382 -243.40 51.38 -83.97
CA LYS A 382 -243.89 50.07 -84.49
C LYS A 382 -244.25 49.03 -83.42
N TRP A 383 -245.09 49.45 -82.48
CA TRP A 383 -245.60 48.66 -81.35
C TRP A 383 -244.49 48.21 -80.36
N LEU A 384 -244.68 48.27 -79.05
CA LEU A 384 -245.88 48.58 -78.26
C LEU A 384 -245.52 49.52 -77.09
N THR A 385 -246.55 49.86 -76.33
CA THR A 385 -246.51 50.37 -74.95
C THR A 385 -245.27 50.00 -74.10
N LEU A 386 -244.72 51.00 -73.38
CA LEU A 386 -244.11 50.90 -72.02
C LEU A 386 -242.70 50.22 -71.89
N ILE A 387 -241.77 50.52 -70.94
CA ILE A 387 -241.52 51.63 -69.95
C ILE A 387 -240.03 51.54 -69.40
N PRO A 388 -239.46 52.32 -68.40
CA PRO A 388 -238.03 52.75 -68.42
C PRO A 388 -237.19 52.69 -67.09
N LYS A 389 -235.89 53.12 -67.17
CA LYS A 389 -234.98 53.81 -66.18
C LYS A 389 -234.99 53.50 -64.63
N ILE A 390 -233.80 53.27 -64.00
CA ILE A 390 -233.42 53.59 -62.57
C ILE A 390 -231.90 53.28 -62.29
N LYS A 391 -231.18 53.65 -61.19
CA LYS A 391 -230.89 54.99 -60.56
C LYS A 391 -229.50 55.07 -59.77
N PRO A 392 -229.28 55.01 -58.41
CA PRO A 392 -228.01 55.50 -57.74
C PRO A 392 -227.35 54.55 -56.68
N VAL A 393 -226.29 54.99 -55.92
CA VAL A 393 -226.03 54.80 -54.44
C VAL A 393 -224.60 55.27 -53.95
N CYS A 394 -224.34 55.25 -52.63
CA CYS A 394 -223.48 56.10 -51.77
C CYS A 394 -222.06 55.59 -51.34
N SER A 395 -221.32 56.47 -50.61
CA SER A 395 -220.50 56.22 -49.36
C SER A 395 -219.19 55.39 -49.38
N VAL A 396 -218.22 55.49 -48.45
CA VAL A 396 -217.74 56.45 -47.39
C VAL A 396 -216.35 55.93 -46.87
N GLN A 397 -215.48 56.79 -46.29
CA GLN A 397 -214.22 56.46 -45.56
C GLN A 397 -213.09 55.79 -46.44
N GLU A 398 -211.80 55.79 -46.08
CA GLU A 398 -211.08 56.24 -44.87
C GLU A 398 -209.67 56.83 -45.18
N THR A 399 -208.89 57.12 -44.13
CA THR A 399 -207.46 57.57 -44.04
C THR A 399 -206.47 56.99 -45.08
N GLY A 400 -205.31 57.60 -45.39
CA GLY A 400 -204.57 58.71 -44.76
C GLY A 400 -203.06 58.38 -44.60
N VAL A 401 -202.24 59.34 -44.13
CA VAL A 401 -200.78 59.27 -43.83
C VAL A 401 -199.85 59.30 -45.08
N VAL A 402 -198.81 60.14 -45.31
CA VAL A 402 -197.96 61.14 -44.57
C VAL A 402 -196.47 60.70 -44.55
N LEU A 403 -195.53 61.67 -44.71
CA LEU A 403 -194.05 61.55 -44.87
C LEU A 403 -193.60 61.05 -46.27
N ASP A 404 -192.51 61.51 -46.90
CA ASP A 404 -191.54 62.59 -46.59
C ASP A 404 -191.01 63.24 -47.90
N ASP A 405 -190.05 64.18 -47.80
CA ASP A 405 -189.45 65.03 -48.86
C ASP A 405 -188.90 64.29 -50.13
#